data_AF-A0A0A2VY41-F1
#
_entry.id   AF-A0A0A2VY41-F1
#
_cell.length_a   1.000
_cell.length_b   1.000
_cell.length_c   1.000
_cell.angle_alpha   90.00
_cell.angle_beta   90.00
_cell.angle_gamma   90.00
#
_symmetry.space_group_name_H-M   'P 1'
#
loop_
_entity.id
_entity.type
_entity.pdbx_description
1 polymer ?
#
loop_
_entity_poly.entity_id
_entity_poly.type
_entity_poly.pdbx_seq_one_letter_code
_entity_poly.pdbx_strand_id
1 'polypeptide(L)'
;MANNTTGITRIIKAAGYSWKGLRAAWINEAAFRQEGVAAVIAIAIACWLNVDPITRILLIGSVVLVMIVEILNSAIEALVDRVGTEYHELSGRAKDMGSAAVLIAIILAQEVFDLIRDHINQTGMPPTRAEIAQRLGFRSPNAAEEHLKALARKGVIEIVSGASRGIRLLVEEENGLPLVGRVAAGEPLLAQQHIEGHYQVDPSLFKPNADFLLRVSGMSMKDIGIMDGDLLAVHKTQDVRNGQVVVARIDDEVTVKRLKKQGNTVHLLPENSEFQPIVVDLREQNFSIEGLAVGVIRNGEWL
;
A
#
# COMPACT_ATOMS: atom_id res chain seq x y z
N MET A 1 38.11 33.74 29.13
CA MET A 1 39.55 33.56 28.82
C MET A 1 39.67 32.96 27.42
N ALA A 2 40.14 33.74 26.44
CA ALA A 2 40.35 33.25 25.08
C ALA A 2 41.55 32.29 25.05
N ASN A 3 41.30 31.03 24.69
CA ASN A 3 42.30 29.97 24.71
C ASN A 3 43.16 30.08 23.43
N ASN A 4 44.33 30.74 23.54
CA ASN A 4 45.32 30.88 22.46
C ASN A 4 46.09 29.57 22.20
N THR A 5 45.39 28.51 21.80
CA THR A 5 46.02 27.29 21.29
C THR A 5 45.81 27.19 19.79
N THR A 6 46.86 27.43 19.01
CA THR A 6 46.89 27.23 17.56
C THR A 6 47.55 25.89 17.20
N GLY A 7 47.16 25.31 16.07
CA GLY A 7 47.74 24.07 15.54
C GLY A 7 47.22 22.75 16.14
N ILE A 8 48.05 21.71 16.06
CA ILE A 8 47.76 20.32 16.46
C ILE A 8 47.22 20.21 17.90
N THR A 9 47.66 21.08 18.78
CA THR A 9 47.23 21.16 20.18
C THR A 9 45.74 21.45 20.33
N ARG A 10 45.12 22.18 19.39
CA ARG A 10 43.66 22.42 19.37
C ARG A 10 42.89 21.17 18.96
N ILE A 11 43.41 20.41 18.01
CA ILE A 11 42.81 19.14 17.55
C ILE A 11 42.85 18.12 18.69
N ILE A 12 43.99 17.99 19.37
CA ILE A 12 44.14 17.09 20.52
C ILE A 12 43.18 17.49 21.66
N LYS A 13 43.08 18.79 21.97
CA LYS A 13 42.12 19.27 22.98
C LYS A 13 40.66 19.02 22.55
N ALA A 14 40.31 19.28 21.29
CA ALA A 14 38.97 19.02 20.76
C ALA A 14 38.61 17.54 20.84
N ALA A 15 39.51 16.64 20.45
CA ALA A 15 39.34 15.19 20.60
C ALA A 15 39.14 14.78 22.07
N GLY A 16 39.86 15.43 23.00
CA GLY A 16 39.67 15.23 24.44
C GLY A 16 38.28 15.66 24.95
N TYR A 17 37.70 16.74 24.42
CA TYR A 17 36.34 17.16 24.75
C TYR A 17 35.28 16.23 24.11
N SER A 18 35.49 15.80 22.86
CA SER A 18 34.63 14.81 22.20
C SER A 18 34.60 13.48 22.95
N TRP A 19 35.75 13.00 23.43
CA TRP A 19 35.83 11.79 24.25
C TRP A 19 35.08 11.92 25.58
N LYS A 20 35.18 13.10 26.23
CA LYS A 20 34.40 13.38 27.44
C LYS A 20 32.89 13.37 27.17
N GLY A 21 32.45 13.92 26.04
CA GLY A 21 31.05 13.90 25.62
C GLY A 21 30.52 12.47 25.40
N LEU A 22 31.24 11.65 24.63
CA LEU A 22 30.88 10.25 24.39
C LEU A 22 30.85 9.43 25.69
N ARG A 23 31.84 9.65 26.57
CA ARG A 23 31.89 8.98 27.88
C ARG A 23 30.72 9.38 28.77
N ALA A 24 30.33 10.66 28.76
CA ALA A 24 29.19 11.14 29.53
C ALA A 24 27.88 10.53 29.02
N ALA A 25 27.65 10.52 27.70
CA ALA A 25 26.50 9.87 27.09
C ALA A 25 26.42 8.38 27.46
N TRP A 26 27.55 7.65 27.38
CA TRP A 26 27.60 6.23 27.75
C TRP A 26 27.25 5.95 29.22
N ILE A 27 27.71 6.79 30.14
CA ILE A 27 27.50 6.58 31.58
C ILE A 27 26.07 6.98 31.97
N ASN A 28 25.60 8.13 31.49
CA ASN A 28 24.38 8.75 32.00
C ASN A 28 23.12 8.29 31.27
N GLU A 29 23.22 7.80 30.04
CA GLU A 29 22.04 7.51 29.21
C GLU A 29 21.92 6.02 28.85
N ALA A 30 20.83 5.41 29.31
CA ALA A 30 20.56 4.00 29.04
C ALA A 30 20.23 3.74 27.55
N ALA A 31 19.51 4.67 26.90
CA ALA A 31 19.17 4.59 25.47
C ALA A 31 20.44 4.59 24.61
N PHE A 32 21.35 5.54 24.84
CA PHE A 32 22.63 5.62 24.13
C PHE A 32 23.48 4.33 24.26
N ARG A 33 23.45 3.65 25.41
CA ARG A 33 24.12 2.35 25.57
C ARG A 33 23.49 1.24 24.74
N GLN A 34 22.15 1.14 24.77
CA GLN A 34 21.44 0.12 24.01
C GLN A 34 21.65 0.28 22.51
N GLU A 35 21.53 1.51 22.02
CA GLU A 35 21.78 1.85 20.62
C GLU A 35 23.25 1.68 20.23
N GLY A 36 24.18 2.06 21.10
CA GLY A 36 25.61 1.86 20.87
C GLY A 36 26.01 0.38 20.76
N VAL A 37 25.43 -0.49 21.61
CA VAL A 37 25.63 -1.94 21.49
C VAL A 37 25.02 -2.48 20.19
N ALA A 38 23.81 -2.05 19.84
CA ALA A 38 23.16 -2.42 18.58
C ALA A 38 23.96 -1.96 17.36
N ALA A 39 24.53 -0.75 17.39
CA ALA A 39 25.38 -0.20 16.34
C ALA A 39 26.66 -1.01 16.15
N VAL A 40 27.32 -1.43 17.24
CA VAL A 40 28.51 -2.30 17.17
C VAL A 40 28.17 -3.64 16.51
N ILE A 41 27.05 -4.25 16.89
CA ILE A 41 26.58 -5.51 16.29
C ILE A 41 26.25 -5.31 14.80
N ALA A 42 25.52 -4.25 14.46
CA ALA A 42 25.14 -3.95 13.08
C ALA A 42 26.36 -3.69 12.18
N ILE A 43 27.37 -2.96 12.68
CA ILE A 43 28.63 -2.73 11.96
C ILE A 43 29.40 -4.04 11.79
N ALA A 44 29.45 -4.90 12.81
CA ALA A 44 30.08 -6.21 12.69
C ALA A 44 29.40 -7.09 11.64
N ILE A 45 28.06 -7.10 11.60
CA ILE A 45 27.28 -7.80 10.56
C ILE A 45 27.57 -7.20 9.17
N ALA A 46 27.57 -5.87 9.04
CA ALA A 46 27.87 -5.20 7.76
C ALA A 46 29.28 -5.50 7.24
N CYS A 47 30.26 -5.66 8.13
CA CYS A 47 31.62 -6.09 7.79
C CYS A 47 31.70 -7.58 7.43
N TRP A 48 30.87 -8.42 8.05
CA TRP A 48 30.83 -9.87 7.79
C TRP A 48 30.10 -10.21 6.48
N LEU A 49 29.12 -9.41 6.07
CA LEU A 49 28.38 -9.60 4.83
C LEU A 49 29.27 -9.47 3.60
N ASN A 50 29.11 -10.42 2.68
CA ASN A 50 29.74 -10.40 1.37
C ASN A 50 28.95 -9.51 0.39
N VAL A 51 29.02 -8.20 0.61
CA VAL A 51 28.42 -7.16 -0.23
C VAL A 51 29.50 -6.31 -0.87
N ASP A 52 29.16 -5.60 -1.95
CA ASP A 52 30.09 -4.70 -2.60
C ASP A 52 30.50 -3.53 -1.66
N PRO A 53 31.65 -2.87 -1.92
CA PRO A 53 32.17 -1.82 -1.05
C PRO A 53 31.23 -0.61 -0.89
N ILE A 54 30.45 -0.26 -1.91
CA ILE A 54 29.54 0.89 -1.87
C ILE A 54 28.37 0.57 -0.95
N THR A 55 27.78 -0.62 -1.10
CA THR A 55 26.70 -1.10 -0.22
C THR A 55 27.17 -1.20 1.22
N ARG A 56 28.39 -1.69 1.47
CA ARG A 56 28.96 -1.74 2.83
C ARG A 56 29.11 -0.34 3.44
N ILE A 57 29.61 0.62 2.68
CA ILE A 57 29.74 2.02 3.13
C ILE A 57 28.37 2.61 3.45
N LEU A 58 27.34 2.34 2.64
CA LEU A 58 25.98 2.81 2.89
C LEU A 58 25.38 2.20 4.16
N LEU A 59 25.58 0.90 4.42
CA LEU A 59 25.12 0.22 5.63
C LEU A 59 25.81 0.75 6.89
N ILE A 60 27.12 0.95 6.85
CA ILE A 60 27.84 1.53 8.00
C ILE A 60 27.46 3.00 8.17
N GLY A 61 27.31 3.75 7.07
CA GLY A 61 26.94 5.15 7.07
C GLY A 61 25.56 5.41 7.67
N SER A 62 24.57 4.54 7.41
CA SER A 62 23.23 4.66 8.01
C SER A 62 23.26 4.44 9.52
N VAL A 63 24.03 3.44 10.01
CA VAL A 63 24.22 3.19 11.44
C VAL A 63 24.92 4.38 12.12
N VAL A 64 25.96 4.93 11.49
CA VAL A 64 26.66 6.13 12.01
C VAL A 64 25.74 7.35 12.06
N LEU A 65 24.87 7.54 11.07
CA LEU A 65 23.92 8.66 11.07
C LEU A 65 22.92 8.57 12.23
N VAL A 66 22.40 7.36 12.52
CA VAL A 66 21.52 7.14 13.68
C VAL A 66 22.25 7.49 14.97
N MET A 67 23.50 7.04 15.13
CA MET A 67 24.32 7.38 16.30
C MET A 67 24.56 8.88 16.45
N ILE A 68 24.72 9.63 15.34
CA ILE A 68 24.87 11.09 15.39
C ILE A 68 23.59 11.75 15.91
N VAL A 69 22.42 11.33 15.40
CA VAL A 69 21.13 11.86 15.83
C VAL A 69 20.90 11.58 17.32
N GLU A 70 21.25 10.38 17.78
CA GLU A 70 21.08 10.03 19.19
C GLU A 70 22.01 10.85 20.09
N ILE A 71 23.29 11.01 19.72
CA ILE A 71 24.22 11.90 20.46
C ILE A 71 23.70 13.34 20.51
N LEU A 72 23.05 13.82 19.44
CA LEU A 72 22.44 15.14 19.44
C LEU A 72 21.22 15.21 20.36
N ASN A 73 20.37 14.19 20.39
CA ASN A 73 19.25 14.09 21.33
C ASN A 73 19.74 14.09 22.77
N SER A 74 20.70 13.22 23.10
CA SER A 74 21.42 13.16 24.39
C SER A 74 21.96 14.52 24.82
N ALA A 75 22.63 15.23 23.90
CA ALA A 75 23.19 16.55 24.17
C ALA A 75 22.12 17.62 24.43
N ILE A 76 20.97 17.54 23.77
CA ILE A 76 19.82 18.41 24.00
C ILE A 76 19.19 18.10 25.36
N GLU A 77 18.99 16.82 25.70
CA GLU A 77 18.48 16.40 27.02
C GLU A 77 19.38 16.90 28.14
N ALA A 78 20.69 16.67 28.04
CA ALA A 78 21.66 17.15 29.01
C ALA A 78 21.74 18.69 29.12
N LEU A 79 21.45 19.42 28.04
CA LEU A 79 21.35 20.87 28.05
C LEU A 79 20.09 21.33 28.79
N VAL A 80 18.96 20.66 28.57
CA VAL A 80 17.68 20.97 29.21
C VAL A 80 17.73 20.66 30.71
N ASP A 81 18.33 19.54 31.10
CA ASP A 81 18.49 19.11 32.50
C ASP A 81 19.32 20.09 33.35
N ARG A 82 20.15 20.93 32.71
CA ARG A 82 20.98 21.93 33.40
C ARG A 82 20.18 23.16 33.87
N VAL A 83 18.95 23.37 33.39
CA VAL A 83 18.18 24.60 33.63
C VAL A 83 17.17 24.49 34.78
N GLY A 84 16.91 23.30 35.34
CA GLY A 84 16.07 23.14 36.54
C GLY A 84 15.81 21.68 36.92
N THR A 85 15.63 21.40 38.21
CA THR A 85 15.51 20.04 38.79
C THR A 85 14.09 19.46 38.81
N GLU A 86 13.17 19.98 37.98
CA GLU A 86 11.83 19.41 37.82
C GLU A 86 11.71 18.79 36.43
N TYR A 87 11.07 17.63 36.31
CA TYR A 87 10.74 17.02 35.01
C TYR A 87 10.03 18.07 34.15
N HIS A 88 10.72 18.64 33.17
CA HIS A 88 10.10 19.57 32.25
C HIS A 88 9.19 18.78 31.31
N GLU A 89 7.87 18.85 31.53
CA GLU A 89 6.84 18.39 30.59
C GLU A 89 7.14 18.81 29.14
N LEU A 90 7.87 19.93 28.96
CA LEU A 90 8.32 20.46 27.68
C LEU A 90 9.26 19.52 26.90
N SER A 91 10.12 18.74 27.58
CA SER A 91 11.03 17.77 26.93
C SER A 91 10.27 16.54 26.45
N GLY A 92 9.33 16.04 27.27
CA GLY A 92 8.37 15.01 26.85
C GLY A 92 7.54 15.48 25.65
N ARG A 93 6.99 16.71 25.73
CA ARG A 93 6.25 17.34 24.62
C ARG A 93 7.08 17.48 23.36
N ALA A 94 8.38 17.81 23.44
CA ALA A 94 9.23 17.89 22.26
C ALA A 94 9.40 16.52 21.57
N LYS A 95 9.57 15.44 22.35
CA LYS A 95 9.63 14.06 21.85
C LYS A 95 8.28 13.59 21.28
N ASP A 96 7.18 13.94 21.94
CA ASP A 96 5.82 13.62 21.48
C ASP A 96 5.50 14.36 20.18
N MET A 97 5.91 15.63 20.05
CA MET A 97 5.78 16.41 18.82
C MET A 97 6.62 15.83 17.68
N GLY A 98 7.83 15.33 17.97
CA GLY A 98 8.66 14.61 17.00
C GLY A 98 7.97 13.34 16.49
N SER A 99 7.41 12.54 17.40
CA SER A 99 6.67 11.31 17.06
C SER A 99 5.41 11.61 16.25
N ALA A 100 4.67 12.66 16.63
CA ALA A 100 3.50 13.13 15.88
C ALA A 100 3.88 13.62 14.48
N ALA A 101 5.00 14.34 14.32
CA ALA A 101 5.48 14.78 13.02
C ALA A 101 5.83 13.59 12.11
N VAL A 102 6.45 12.54 12.65
CA VAL A 102 6.73 11.31 11.91
C VAL A 102 5.43 10.62 11.48
N LEU A 103 4.45 10.49 12.38
CA LEU A 103 3.15 9.90 12.06
C LEU A 103 2.43 10.69 10.95
N ILE A 104 2.39 12.02 11.06
CA ILE A 104 1.80 12.90 10.04
C ILE A 104 2.54 12.73 8.70
N ALA A 105 3.87 12.63 8.71
CA ALA A 105 4.65 12.41 7.50
C ALA A 105 4.35 11.06 6.84
N ILE A 106 4.10 10.01 7.63
CA ILE A 106 3.70 8.69 7.14
C ILE A 106 2.30 8.76 6.52
N ILE A 107 1.33 9.39 7.20
CA ILE A 107 -0.03 9.57 6.68
C ILE A 107 0.00 10.35 5.36
N LEU A 108 0.74 11.46 5.30
CA LEU A 108 0.90 12.23 4.07
C LEU A 108 1.56 11.44 2.94
N ALA A 109 2.56 10.60 3.25
CA ALA A 109 3.17 9.73 2.25
C ALA A 109 2.18 8.69 1.72
N GLN A 110 1.29 8.16 2.57
CA GLN A 110 0.23 7.25 2.17
C GLN A 110 -0.78 7.94 1.22
N GLU A 111 -1.24 9.15 1.57
CA GLU A 111 -2.11 9.97 0.70
C GLU A 111 -1.48 10.24 -0.68
N VAL A 112 -0.18 10.54 -0.72
CA VAL A 112 0.56 10.71 -1.99
C VAL A 112 0.54 9.42 -2.80
N PHE A 113 0.73 8.27 -2.15
CA PHE A 113 0.74 6.98 -2.82
C PHE A 113 -0.63 6.60 -3.37
N ASP A 114 -1.70 6.76 -2.58
CA ASP A 114 -3.06 6.47 -3.01
C ASP A 114 -3.49 7.39 -4.16
N LEU A 115 -3.11 8.67 -4.12
CA LEU A 115 -3.32 9.60 -5.23
C LEU A 115 -2.63 9.14 -6.52
N ILE A 116 -1.38 8.65 -6.43
CA ILE A 116 -0.65 8.14 -7.60
C ILE A 116 -1.39 6.93 -8.18
N ARG A 117 -1.79 5.99 -7.33
CA ARG A 117 -2.54 4.79 -7.73
C ARG A 117 -3.86 5.17 -8.41
N ASP A 118 -4.67 6.00 -7.78
CA ASP A 118 -5.98 6.42 -8.30
C ASP A 118 -5.84 7.16 -9.63
N HIS A 119 -4.83 8.03 -9.75
CA HIS A 119 -4.59 8.77 -10.98
C HIS A 119 -4.18 7.85 -12.14
N ILE A 120 -3.34 6.84 -11.88
CA ILE A 120 -2.99 5.82 -12.87
C ILE A 120 -4.23 5.03 -13.28
N ASN A 121 -5.04 4.58 -12.31
CA ASN A 121 -6.26 3.82 -12.58
C ASN A 121 -7.29 4.60 -13.41
N GLN A 122 -7.39 5.92 -13.20
CA GLN A 122 -8.36 6.76 -13.90
C GLN A 122 -7.89 7.22 -15.28
N THR A 123 -6.59 7.48 -15.45
CA THR A 123 -6.04 8.15 -16.65
C THR A 123 -5.11 7.28 -17.49
N GLY A 124 -4.68 6.13 -16.96
CA GLY A 124 -3.68 5.25 -17.59
C GLY A 124 -2.25 5.78 -17.49
N MET A 125 -2.00 6.89 -16.79
CA MET A 125 -0.70 7.54 -16.72
C MET A 125 -0.42 8.08 -15.30
N PRO A 126 0.84 8.10 -14.85
CA PRO A 126 1.18 8.61 -13.53
C PRO A 126 1.12 10.14 -13.47
N PRO A 127 0.80 10.72 -12.29
CA PRO A 127 0.75 12.16 -12.12
C PRO A 127 2.17 12.77 -12.13
N THR A 128 2.24 14.06 -12.42
CA THR A 128 3.45 14.88 -12.29
C THR A 128 3.60 15.39 -10.85
N ARG A 129 4.81 15.81 -10.48
CA ARG A 129 5.07 16.42 -9.16
C ARG A 129 4.21 17.67 -8.92
N ALA A 130 3.93 18.43 -9.98
CA ALA A 130 3.10 19.62 -9.92
C ALA A 130 1.62 19.28 -9.65
N GLU A 131 1.08 18.24 -10.31
CA GLU A 131 -0.29 17.76 -10.09
C GLU A 131 -0.48 17.20 -8.67
N ILE A 132 0.51 16.46 -8.15
CA ILE A 132 0.50 15.97 -6.77
C ILE A 132 0.45 17.15 -5.80
N ALA A 133 1.33 18.15 -6.01
CA ALA A 133 1.39 19.33 -5.17
C ALA A 133 0.08 20.13 -5.19
N GLN A 134 -0.53 20.30 -6.36
CA GLN A 134 -1.79 21.02 -6.51
C GLN A 134 -2.95 20.30 -5.79
N ARG A 135 -3.07 18.98 -5.96
CA ARG A 135 -4.16 18.18 -5.37
C ARG A 135 -4.06 18.07 -3.85
N LEU A 136 -2.86 17.89 -3.31
CA LEU A 136 -2.63 17.75 -1.87
C LEU A 136 -2.36 19.09 -1.16
N GLY A 137 -2.43 20.22 -1.88
CA GLY A 137 -2.25 21.54 -1.30
C GLY A 137 -0.82 21.84 -0.84
N PHE A 138 0.19 21.19 -1.43
CA PHE A 138 1.58 21.47 -1.10
C PHE A 138 2.02 22.84 -1.63
N ARG A 139 2.84 23.53 -0.83
CA ARG A 139 3.37 24.86 -1.18
C ARG A 139 4.30 24.86 -2.40
N SER A 140 4.84 23.71 -2.79
CA SER A 140 5.68 23.58 -3.98
C SER A 140 5.76 22.13 -4.49
N PRO A 141 6.13 21.91 -5.76
CA PRO A 141 6.44 20.58 -6.30
C PRO A 141 7.58 19.86 -5.56
N ASN A 142 8.50 20.62 -4.95
CA ASN A 142 9.63 20.05 -4.22
C ASN A 142 9.19 19.38 -2.90
N ALA A 143 8.08 19.82 -2.31
CA ALA A 143 7.49 19.14 -1.16
C ALA A 143 6.93 17.76 -1.55
N ALA A 144 6.30 17.64 -2.72
CA ALA A 144 5.88 16.35 -3.26
C ALA A 144 7.08 15.42 -3.50
N GLU A 145 8.19 15.96 -4.00
CA GLU A 145 9.41 15.21 -4.30
C GLU A 145 10.00 14.50 -3.07
N GLU A 146 9.97 15.11 -1.89
CA GLU A 146 10.45 14.46 -0.65
C GLU A 146 9.59 13.25 -0.25
N HIS A 147 8.27 13.34 -0.39
CA HIS A 147 7.37 12.20 -0.18
C HIS A 147 7.59 11.11 -1.23
N LEU A 148 7.79 11.47 -2.49
CA LEU A 148 8.10 10.52 -3.57
C LEU A 148 9.41 9.77 -3.28
N LYS A 149 10.47 10.48 -2.85
CA LYS A 149 11.73 9.82 -2.45
C LYS A 149 11.52 8.87 -1.28
N ALA A 150 10.70 9.23 -0.29
CA ALA A 150 10.39 8.35 0.83
C ALA A 150 9.67 7.07 0.37
N LEU A 151 8.70 7.20 -0.54
CA LEU A 151 8.01 6.06 -1.16
C LEU A 151 8.98 5.20 -1.99
N ALA A 152 9.89 5.82 -2.75
CA ALA A 152 10.89 5.11 -3.53
C ALA A 152 11.88 4.33 -2.64
N ARG A 153 12.32 4.91 -1.52
CA ARG A 153 13.16 4.22 -0.52
C ARG A 153 12.44 3.04 0.12
N LYS A 154 11.13 3.11 0.27
CA LYS A 154 10.29 2.00 0.74
C LYS A 154 10.07 0.91 -0.33
N GLY A 155 10.54 1.12 -1.56
CA GLY A 155 10.41 0.15 -2.65
C GLY A 155 9.00 0.05 -3.23
N VAL A 156 8.09 0.99 -2.91
CA VAL A 156 6.71 0.96 -3.41
C VAL A 156 6.55 1.66 -4.76
N ILE A 157 7.49 2.54 -5.12
CA ILE A 157 7.54 3.22 -6.42
C ILE A 157 8.98 3.31 -6.94
N GLU A 158 9.13 3.49 -8.25
CA GLU A 158 10.37 3.82 -8.93
C GLU A 158 10.27 5.22 -9.53
N ILE A 159 11.31 6.04 -9.37
CA ILE A 159 11.41 7.37 -9.96
C ILE A 159 12.36 7.33 -11.16
N VAL A 160 11.80 7.48 -12.36
CA VAL A 160 12.55 7.56 -13.62
C VAL A 160 13.02 9.00 -13.83
N SER A 161 14.34 9.19 -13.87
CA SER A 161 14.94 10.50 -14.13
C SER A 161 14.72 10.96 -15.58
N GLY A 162 14.52 12.26 -15.78
CA GLY A 162 14.38 12.86 -17.12
C GLY A 162 12.99 12.75 -17.76
N ALA A 163 12.02 12.09 -17.11
CA ALA A 163 10.64 12.03 -17.55
C ALA A 163 9.72 12.90 -16.68
N SER A 164 8.88 13.74 -17.31
CA SER A 164 7.88 14.57 -16.62
C SER A 164 6.95 13.72 -15.72
N ARG A 165 6.58 12.54 -16.22
CA ARG A 165 5.73 11.53 -15.58
C ARG A 165 6.50 10.25 -15.25
N GLY A 166 7.75 10.42 -14.80
CA GLY A 166 8.65 9.32 -14.47
C GLY A 166 8.37 8.68 -13.11
N ILE A 167 7.13 8.27 -12.82
CA ILE A 167 6.79 7.53 -11.60
C ILE A 167 6.22 6.17 -12.03
N ARG A 168 6.79 5.08 -11.56
CA ARG A 168 6.23 3.73 -11.74
C ARG A 168 5.88 3.15 -10.39
N LEU A 169 4.75 2.47 -10.27
CA LEU A 169 4.45 1.68 -9.08
C LEU A 169 5.28 0.40 -9.13
N LEU A 170 5.93 0.07 -8.02
CA LEU A 170 6.68 -1.17 -7.83
C LEU A 170 5.94 -2.18 -6.95
N VAL A 171 4.91 -1.73 -6.22
CA VAL A 171 3.96 -2.63 -5.59
C VAL A 171 3.18 -3.27 -6.73
N GLU A 172 3.53 -4.52 -7.03
CA GLU A 172 2.62 -5.45 -7.65
C GLU A 172 1.26 -5.28 -6.96
N GLU A 173 0.18 -5.06 -7.73
CA GLU A 173 -1.20 -5.19 -7.22
C GLU A 173 -1.26 -6.42 -6.30
N GLU A 174 -2.14 -6.46 -5.29
CA GLU A 174 -2.36 -7.72 -4.55
C GLU A 174 -2.57 -8.85 -5.57
N ASN A 175 -1.50 -9.61 -5.86
CA ASN A 175 -1.35 -10.09 -7.24
C ASN A 175 -2.49 -11.05 -7.56
N GLY A 176 -3.14 -10.83 -8.70
CA GLY A 176 -4.18 -11.71 -9.21
C GLY A 176 -5.61 -11.27 -8.92
N LEU A 177 -6.55 -12.13 -9.28
CA LEU A 177 -7.96 -11.78 -9.31
C LEU A 177 -8.57 -11.89 -7.89
N PRO A 178 -9.26 -10.85 -7.39
CA PRO A 178 -9.97 -10.93 -6.13
C PRO A 178 -11.11 -11.95 -6.20
N LEU A 179 -11.21 -12.83 -5.21
CA LEU A 179 -12.32 -13.77 -5.06
C LEU A 179 -13.43 -13.15 -4.21
N VAL A 180 -14.59 -12.96 -4.83
CA VAL A 180 -15.82 -12.53 -4.20
C VAL A 180 -16.61 -13.75 -3.72
N GLY A 181 -16.88 -13.76 -2.42
CA GLY A 181 -17.69 -14.76 -1.73
C GLY A 181 -19.18 -14.44 -1.74
N ARG A 182 -19.84 -14.67 -0.59
CA ARG A 182 -21.25 -14.31 -0.40
C ARG A 182 -21.41 -12.79 -0.31
N VAL A 183 -22.32 -12.25 -1.11
CA VAL A 183 -22.63 -10.82 -1.15
C VAL A 183 -23.80 -10.53 -0.21
N ALA A 184 -23.64 -9.57 0.70
CA ALA A 184 -24.71 -9.07 1.55
C ALA A 184 -25.66 -8.14 0.77
N ALA A 185 -26.90 -8.05 1.27
CA ALA A 185 -27.91 -7.16 0.70
C ALA A 185 -27.48 -5.68 0.83
N GLY A 186 -27.76 -4.88 -0.20
CA GLY A 186 -27.52 -3.44 -0.22
C GLY A 186 -26.08 -2.98 -0.45
N GLU A 187 -25.12 -3.91 -0.55
CA GLU A 187 -23.70 -3.56 -0.64
C GLU A 187 -23.06 -3.87 -2.00
N PRO A 188 -22.06 -3.08 -2.43
CA PRO A 188 -21.32 -3.33 -3.67
C PRO A 188 -20.69 -4.73 -3.71
N LEU A 189 -20.67 -5.34 -4.90
CA LEU A 189 -20.14 -6.69 -5.08
C LEU A 189 -18.64 -6.78 -4.70
N LEU A 190 -17.86 -5.74 -4.98
CA LEU A 190 -16.43 -5.65 -4.66
C LEU A 190 -16.14 -4.91 -3.33
N ALA A 191 -17.11 -4.88 -2.40
CA ALA A 191 -16.84 -4.38 -1.05
C ALA A 191 -15.81 -5.27 -0.35
N GLN A 192 -14.90 -4.68 0.43
CA GLN A 192 -13.76 -5.38 1.03
C GLN A 192 -14.18 -6.59 1.89
N GLN A 193 -15.35 -6.53 2.53
CA GLN A 193 -15.93 -7.62 3.32
C GLN A 193 -16.40 -8.84 2.51
N HIS A 194 -16.62 -8.70 1.20
CA HIS A 194 -16.98 -9.81 0.33
C HIS A 194 -15.75 -10.50 -0.28
N ILE A 195 -14.56 -9.93 -0.13
CA ILE A 195 -13.32 -10.47 -0.67
C ILE A 195 -12.82 -11.58 0.26
N GLU A 196 -12.91 -12.82 -0.20
CA GLU A 196 -12.40 -14.01 0.52
C GLU A 196 -10.88 -14.17 0.37
N GLY A 197 -10.29 -13.56 -0.66
CA GLY A 197 -8.85 -13.62 -0.93
C GLY A 197 -8.51 -13.20 -2.36
N HIS A 198 -7.26 -13.42 -2.76
CA HIS A 198 -6.76 -13.14 -4.11
C HIS A 198 -6.14 -14.40 -4.71
N TYR A 199 -6.47 -14.70 -5.96
CA TYR A 199 -5.92 -15.84 -6.70
C TYR A 199 -4.95 -15.38 -7.77
N GLN A 200 -3.75 -15.95 -7.76
CA GLN A 200 -2.69 -15.73 -8.76
C GLN A 200 -3.11 -16.32 -10.12
N VAL A 201 -3.98 -15.62 -10.83
CA VAL A 201 -4.48 -15.97 -12.15
C VAL A 201 -4.21 -14.78 -13.06
N ASP A 202 -3.54 -15.03 -14.18
CA ASP A 202 -3.31 -14.01 -15.20
C ASP A 202 -4.66 -13.58 -15.81
N PRO A 203 -5.09 -12.30 -15.65
CA PRO A 203 -6.36 -11.80 -16.16
C PRO A 203 -6.52 -11.97 -17.68
N SER A 204 -5.40 -11.99 -18.41
CA SER A 204 -5.37 -12.06 -19.87
C SER A 204 -5.63 -13.46 -20.43
N LEU A 205 -5.73 -14.47 -19.56
CA LEU A 205 -6.21 -15.81 -19.94
C LEU A 205 -7.67 -15.77 -20.43
N PHE A 206 -8.42 -14.74 -20.05
CA PHE A 206 -9.81 -14.53 -20.44
C PHE A 206 -9.93 -13.39 -21.45
N LYS A 207 -10.97 -13.43 -22.28
CA LYS A 207 -11.26 -12.34 -23.24
C LYS A 207 -12.74 -11.98 -23.25
N PRO A 208 -13.13 -10.75 -22.86
CA PRO A 208 -12.29 -9.70 -22.24
C PRO A 208 -11.58 -10.15 -20.96
N ASN A 209 -10.59 -9.38 -20.51
CA ASN A 209 -9.84 -9.70 -19.29
C ASN A 209 -10.79 -9.84 -18.10
N ALA A 210 -10.51 -10.79 -17.21
CA ALA A 210 -11.24 -10.90 -15.96
C ALA A 210 -10.80 -9.81 -14.99
N ASP A 211 -11.75 -9.23 -14.25
CA ASP A 211 -11.49 -8.21 -13.23
C ASP A 211 -11.64 -8.79 -11.81
N PHE A 212 -12.45 -9.85 -11.65
CA PHE A 212 -12.62 -10.57 -10.39
C PHE A 212 -13.10 -12.01 -10.62
N LEU A 213 -13.00 -12.83 -9.57
CA LEU A 213 -13.60 -14.16 -9.49
C LEU A 213 -14.84 -14.10 -8.61
N LEU A 214 -15.90 -14.81 -8.98
CA LEU A 214 -17.12 -14.96 -8.19
C LEU A 214 -17.36 -16.44 -7.88
N ARG A 215 -17.56 -16.80 -6.61
CA ARG A 215 -17.93 -18.17 -6.25
C ARG A 215 -19.37 -18.46 -6.66
N VAL A 216 -19.56 -19.46 -7.52
CA VAL A 216 -20.89 -19.89 -7.97
C VAL A 216 -21.57 -20.67 -6.85
N SER A 217 -22.85 -20.34 -6.61
CA SER A 217 -23.73 -21.05 -5.69
C SER A 217 -24.91 -21.66 -6.45
N GLY A 218 -25.07 -22.97 -6.34
CA GLY A 218 -26.11 -23.75 -6.99
C GLY A 218 -25.80 -24.20 -8.41
N MET A 219 -26.76 -24.94 -8.99
CA MET A 219 -26.59 -25.67 -10.26
C MET A 219 -27.37 -25.07 -11.43
N SER A 220 -27.80 -23.81 -11.37
CA SER A 220 -28.70 -23.24 -12.39
C SER A 220 -28.07 -23.12 -13.79
N MET A 221 -26.75 -23.28 -13.90
CA MET A 221 -25.99 -23.12 -15.15
C MET A 221 -25.26 -24.42 -15.56
N LYS A 222 -25.69 -25.58 -15.05
CA LYS A 222 -24.99 -26.87 -15.20
C LYS A 222 -24.85 -27.33 -16.65
N ASP A 223 -25.83 -27.06 -17.52
CA ASP A 223 -25.89 -27.60 -18.88
C ASP A 223 -24.80 -26.98 -19.79
N ILE A 224 -24.23 -25.83 -19.38
CA ILE A 224 -23.06 -25.20 -20.02
C ILE A 224 -21.75 -25.40 -19.24
N GLY A 225 -21.76 -26.30 -18.27
CA GLY A 225 -20.57 -26.70 -17.52
C GLY A 225 -20.16 -25.77 -16.38
N ILE A 226 -21.05 -24.87 -15.92
CA ILE A 226 -20.85 -24.07 -14.71
C ILE A 226 -21.56 -24.77 -13.54
N MET A 227 -20.78 -25.23 -12.57
CA MET A 227 -21.21 -26.08 -11.46
C MET A 227 -21.16 -25.32 -10.14
N ASP A 228 -21.86 -25.84 -9.13
CA ASP A 228 -21.77 -25.33 -7.76
C ASP A 228 -20.31 -25.38 -7.26
N GLY A 229 -19.86 -24.30 -6.62
CA GLY A 229 -18.50 -24.16 -6.11
C GLY A 229 -17.46 -23.66 -7.12
N ASP A 230 -17.80 -23.55 -8.41
CA ASP A 230 -16.90 -22.99 -9.42
C ASP A 230 -16.50 -21.54 -9.12
N LEU A 231 -15.31 -21.14 -9.58
CA LEU A 231 -14.88 -19.76 -9.59
C LEU A 231 -15.14 -19.18 -10.98
N LEU A 232 -16.19 -18.37 -11.10
CA LEU A 232 -16.55 -17.69 -12.34
C LEU A 232 -15.63 -16.48 -12.54
N ALA A 233 -14.90 -16.44 -13.65
CA ALA A 233 -14.13 -15.26 -14.04
C ALA A 233 -15.05 -14.22 -14.68
N VAL A 234 -15.06 -13.01 -14.14
CA VAL A 234 -16.01 -11.96 -14.52
C VAL A 234 -15.28 -10.71 -14.98
N HIS A 235 -15.66 -10.22 -16.16
CA HIS A 235 -15.26 -8.90 -16.65
C HIS A 235 -16.29 -7.87 -16.19
N LYS A 236 -15.87 -6.85 -15.46
CA LYS A 236 -16.71 -5.79 -14.90
C LYS A 236 -17.15 -4.85 -16.03
N THR A 237 -18.37 -5.03 -16.48
CA THR A 237 -18.97 -4.20 -17.54
C THR A 237 -20.49 -4.23 -17.44
N GLN A 238 -21.12 -3.15 -17.88
CA GLN A 238 -22.58 -3.08 -18.09
C GLN A 238 -22.95 -3.22 -19.57
N ASP A 239 -21.98 -3.18 -20.49
CA ASP A 239 -22.19 -3.34 -21.92
C ASP A 239 -22.26 -4.83 -22.27
N VAL A 240 -23.47 -5.39 -22.14
CA VAL A 240 -23.76 -6.80 -22.40
C VAL A 240 -24.89 -6.95 -23.43
N ARG A 241 -24.86 -8.07 -24.15
CA ARG A 241 -25.75 -8.39 -25.26
C ARG A 241 -26.60 -9.61 -24.92
N ASN A 242 -27.75 -9.70 -25.60
CA ASN A 242 -28.61 -10.88 -25.50
C ASN A 242 -27.84 -12.16 -25.86
N GLY A 243 -28.07 -13.19 -25.07
CA GLY A 243 -27.41 -14.49 -25.19
C GLY A 243 -26.11 -14.59 -24.40
N GLN A 244 -25.56 -13.52 -23.82
CA GLN A 244 -24.38 -13.63 -22.95
C GLN A 244 -24.74 -14.11 -21.54
N VAL A 245 -23.80 -14.81 -20.89
CA VAL A 245 -23.92 -15.17 -19.47
C VAL A 245 -23.42 -14.00 -18.64
N VAL A 246 -24.24 -13.51 -17.74
CA VAL A 246 -23.97 -12.30 -16.96
C VAL A 246 -24.09 -12.57 -15.47
N VAL A 247 -23.36 -11.79 -14.69
CA VAL A 247 -23.63 -11.60 -13.27
C VAL A 247 -24.58 -10.42 -13.17
N ALA A 248 -25.77 -10.66 -12.66
CA ALA A 248 -26.81 -9.65 -12.49
C ALA A 248 -27.23 -9.57 -11.03
N ARG A 249 -27.60 -8.37 -10.60
CA ARG A 249 -28.24 -8.13 -9.31
C ARG A 249 -29.69 -7.74 -9.53
N ILE A 250 -30.60 -8.44 -8.86
CA ILE A 250 -32.02 -8.12 -8.79
C ILE A 250 -32.33 -7.75 -7.36
N ASP A 251 -32.73 -6.51 -7.14
CA ASP A 251 -32.81 -5.88 -5.83
C ASP A 251 -31.50 -6.08 -5.06
N ASP A 252 -31.45 -7.05 -4.14
CA ASP A 252 -30.27 -7.37 -3.32
C ASP A 252 -29.66 -8.74 -3.62
N GLU A 253 -30.25 -9.52 -4.53
CA GLU A 253 -29.81 -10.88 -4.85
C GLU A 253 -28.92 -10.91 -6.10
N VAL A 254 -27.72 -11.48 -5.97
CA VAL A 254 -26.77 -11.67 -7.08
C VAL A 254 -26.98 -13.04 -7.71
N THR A 255 -27.11 -13.09 -9.03
CA THR A 255 -27.33 -14.33 -9.77
C THR A 255 -26.53 -14.40 -11.06
N VAL A 256 -26.18 -15.62 -11.47
CA VAL A 256 -25.51 -15.91 -12.75
C VAL A 256 -26.52 -16.58 -13.68
N LYS A 257 -26.82 -15.93 -14.81
CA LYS A 257 -27.85 -16.38 -15.78
C LYS A 257 -27.51 -15.92 -17.20
N ARG A 258 -28.13 -16.54 -18.21
CA ARG A 258 -28.07 -16.06 -19.59
C ARG A 258 -29.06 -14.92 -19.78
N LEU A 259 -28.57 -13.78 -20.27
CA LEU A 259 -29.36 -12.57 -20.46
C LEU A 259 -30.23 -12.65 -21.72
N LYS A 260 -31.52 -12.31 -21.59
CA LYS A 260 -32.41 -12.03 -22.72
C LYS A 260 -33.32 -10.84 -22.39
N LYS A 261 -32.91 -9.66 -22.85
CA LYS A 261 -33.65 -8.41 -22.75
C LYS A 261 -34.67 -8.26 -23.88
N GLN A 262 -35.90 -7.89 -23.51
CA GLN A 262 -37.03 -7.62 -24.41
C GLN A 262 -37.76 -6.35 -23.95
N GLY A 263 -37.37 -5.20 -24.51
CA GLY A 263 -37.93 -3.90 -24.11
C GLY A 263 -37.65 -3.59 -22.63
N ASN A 264 -38.72 -3.45 -21.85
CA ASN A 264 -38.67 -3.18 -20.41
C ASN A 264 -38.65 -4.45 -19.54
N THR A 265 -38.62 -5.63 -20.16
CA THR A 265 -38.55 -6.90 -19.44
C THR A 265 -37.19 -7.56 -19.69
N VAL A 266 -36.57 -8.06 -18.63
CA VAL A 266 -35.35 -8.86 -18.70
C VAL A 266 -35.68 -10.29 -18.28
N HIS A 267 -35.35 -11.25 -19.13
CA HIS A 267 -35.39 -12.67 -18.81
C HIS A 267 -33.98 -13.14 -18.49
N LEU A 268 -33.79 -13.68 -17.29
CA LEU A 268 -32.57 -14.33 -16.86
C LEU A 268 -32.78 -15.84 -16.94
N LEU A 269 -32.25 -16.44 -18.00
CA LEU A 269 -32.47 -17.84 -18.34
C LEU A 269 -31.45 -18.72 -17.62
N PRO A 270 -31.87 -19.78 -16.92
CA PRO A 270 -30.97 -20.83 -16.48
C PRO A 270 -30.52 -21.69 -17.66
N GLU A 271 -29.40 -22.37 -17.48
CA GLU A 271 -28.94 -23.49 -18.32
C GLU A 271 -29.05 -24.77 -17.47
N ASN A 272 -30.28 -25.07 -17.05
CA ASN A 272 -30.65 -26.25 -16.30
C ASN A 272 -32.18 -26.44 -16.38
N SER A 273 -32.63 -27.60 -16.87
CA SER A 273 -34.06 -27.93 -17.01
C SER A 273 -34.87 -27.93 -15.70
N GLU A 274 -34.21 -28.05 -14.54
CA GLU A 274 -34.85 -28.03 -13.23
C GLU A 274 -35.17 -26.61 -12.73
N PHE A 275 -34.67 -25.58 -13.40
CA PHE A 275 -34.82 -24.19 -13.01
C PHE A 275 -35.72 -23.44 -14.00
N GLN A 276 -36.54 -22.53 -13.50
CA GLN A 276 -37.37 -21.66 -14.34
C GLN A 276 -36.65 -20.34 -14.65
N PRO A 277 -36.90 -19.72 -15.82
CA PRO A 277 -36.49 -18.36 -16.11
C PRO A 277 -36.95 -17.36 -15.04
N ILE A 278 -36.05 -16.49 -14.60
CA ILE A 278 -36.42 -15.33 -13.76
C ILE A 278 -36.82 -14.19 -14.70
N VAL A 279 -37.99 -13.61 -14.47
CA VAL A 279 -38.52 -12.49 -15.26
C VAL A 279 -38.52 -11.24 -14.41
N VAL A 280 -37.80 -10.21 -14.87
CA VAL A 280 -37.61 -8.95 -14.16
C VAL A 280 -38.28 -7.84 -14.97
N ASP A 281 -39.23 -7.12 -14.36
CA ASP A 281 -39.79 -5.90 -14.93
C ASP A 281 -38.96 -4.70 -14.47
N LEU A 282 -38.27 -4.05 -15.40
CA LEU A 282 -37.38 -2.92 -15.12
C LEU A 282 -38.11 -1.67 -14.58
N ARG A 283 -39.45 -1.67 -14.58
CA ARG A 283 -40.27 -0.59 -14.02
C ARG A 283 -40.60 -0.80 -12.54
N GLU A 284 -40.50 -2.03 -12.06
CA GLU A 284 -40.95 -2.44 -10.72
C GLU A 284 -39.79 -2.89 -9.83
N GLN A 285 -38.75 -3.49 -10.42
CA GLN A 285 -37.62 -4.09 -9.70
C GLN A 285 -36.32 -3.38 -10.04
N ASN A 286 -35.41 -3.29 -9.05
CA ASN A 286 -34.08 -2.77 -9.30
C ASN A 286 -33.23 -3.83 -9.98
N PHE A 287 -32.69 -3.52 -11.15
CA PHE A 287 -31.86 -4.45 -11.92
C PHE A 287 -30.56 -3.79 -12.32
N SER A 288 -29.45 -4.48 -12.06
CA SER A 288 -28.13 -4.04 -12.53
C SER A 288 -27.30 -5.21 -13.04
N ILE A 289 -26.45 -4.93 -14.02
CA ILE A 289 -25.43 -5.86 -14.49
C ILE A 289 -24.15 -5.55 -13.73
N GLU A 290 -23.58 -6.57 -13.09
CA GLU A 290 -22.32 -6.49 -12.35
C GLU A 290 -21.14 -6.87 -13.26
N GLY A 291 -21.37 -7.75 -14.23
CA GLY A 291 -20.36 -8.10 -15.21
C GLY A 291 -20.74 -9.21 -16.18
N LEU A 292 -19.82 -9.46 -17.11
CA LEU A 292 -19.87 -10.52 -18.11
C LEU A 292 -19.05 -11.72 -17.65
N ALA A 293 -19.62 -12.92 -17.69
CA ALA A 293 -18.84 -14.14 -17.48
C ALA A 293 -17.90 -14.39 -18.67
N VAL A 294 -16.59 -14.46 -18.41
CA VAL A 294 -15.54 -14.61 -19.43
C VAL A 294 -14.75 -15.91 -19.32
N GLY A 295 -14.98 -16.68 -18.24
CA GLY A 295 -14.42 -18.02 -18.09
C GLY A 295 -14.77 -18.64 -16.75
N VAL A 296 -14.29 -19.86 -16.55
CA VAL A 296 -14.52 -20.64 -15.32
C VAL A 296 -13.20 -21.28 -14.90
N ILE A 297 -12.92 -21.20 -13.60
CA ILE A 297 -11.83 -21.94 -12.96
C ILE A 297 -12.48 -22.92 -11.99
N ARG A 298 -12.21 -24.19 -12.19
CA ARG A 298 -12.64 -25.26 -11.28
C ARG A 298 -11.41 -25.83 -10.61
N ASN A 299 -11.20 -25.47 -9.35
CA ASN A 299 -10.20 -26.14 -8.54
C ASN A 299 -10.80 -27.45 -8.03
N GLY A 300 -10.08 -28.55 -8.25
CA GLY A 300 -10.46 -29.86 -7.77
C GLY A 300 -10.14 -30.01 -6.28
N GLU A 301 -10.76 -29.22 -5.40
CA GLU A 301 -10.92 -29.66 -4.02
C GLU A 301 -11.83 -30.89 -4.04
N TRP A 302 -11.19 -32.04 -4.26
CA TRP A 302 -11.73 -33.34 -3.91
C TRP A 302 -11.63 -33.43 -2.39
N LEU A 303 -12.79 -33.48 -1.74
CA LEU A 303 -13.06 -33.72 -0.31
C LEU A 303 -13.04 -32.51 0.62
#